data_AF-A0A2K8U417-F1
#
_entry.id   AF-A0A2K8U417-F1
#
_cell.length_a   1.000
_cell.length_b   1.000
_cell.length_c   1.000
_cell.angle_alpha   90.00
_cell.angle_beta   90.00
_cell.angle_gamma   90.00
#
_symmetry.space_group_name_H-M   'P 1'
#
loop_
_entity.id
_entity.type
_entity.pdbx_description
1 polymer ?
#
loop_
_entity_poly.entity_id
_entity_poly.type
_entity_poly.pdbx_seq_one_letter_code
_entity_poly.pdbx_strand_id
1 'polypeptide(L)'
;MTAERMIQRYAAFFRGWAQAFGEHRSLGDPAAGMRWLVGDDQVGLILNPGLKRLLYPLFLYRSELAAPTAMLRPDGLVIDTTLIPLVGAAPTPLSQILELIGRPGPLHLYQTYHLIYPSGTRILTLSARAPLPILYRELAPVRLLIEEPTGDPPAPPDSGLN
;
A
#
# COMPACT_ATOMS: atom_id res chain seq x y z
N MET A 1 -20.47 -1.13 -2.48
CA MET A 1 -20.46 0.35 -2.36
C MET A 1 -19.01 0.82 -2.47
N THR A 2 -18.76 2.11 -2.70
CA THR A 2 -17.36 2.63 -2.73
C THR A 2 -17.08 3.38 -1.43
N ALA A 3 -16.18 2.85 -0.60
CA ALA A 3 -15.72 3.55 0.59
C ALA A 3 -14.56 4.50 0.23
N GLU A 4 -14.35 5.53 1.04
CA GLU A 4 -13.28 6.50 0.85
C GLU A 4 -12.42 6.62 2.10
N ARG A 5 -11.10 6.68 1.92
CA ARG A 5 -10.15 6.96 3.00
C ARG A 5 -9.08 7.95 2.55
N MET A 6 -8.84 8.97 3.40
CA MET A 6 -7.75 9.92 3.21
C MET A 6 -6.46 9.38 3.83
N ILE A 7 -5.36 9.43 3.08
CA ILE A 7 -4.05 8.91 3.50
C ILE A 7 -3.04 10.05 3.50
N GLN A 8 -2.42 10.31 4.64
CA GLN A 8 -1.36 11.31 4.77
C GLN A 8 -0.13 10.84 4.01
N ARG A 9 0.44 11.72 3.19
CA ARG A 9 1.57 11.35 2.31
C ARG A 9 2.81 12.12 2.71
N TYR A 10 3.95 11.45 2.67
CA TYR A 10 5.22 12.04 3.05
C TYR A 10 6.34 11.73 2.06
N ALA A 11 7.24 12.68 1.88
CA ALA A 11 8.48 12.52 1.14
C ALA A 11 9.68 12.82 2.03
N ALA A 12 10.79 12.13 1.81
CA ALA A 12 12.02 12.39 2.55
C ALA A 12 12.54 13.81 2.27
N PHE A 13 13.04 14.50 3.30
CA PHE A 13 13.70 15.80 3.12
C PHE A 13 14.96 15.66 2.24
N PHE A 14 15.76 14.64 2.51
CA PHE A 14 17.04 14.41 1.86
C PHE A 14 16.93 13.24 0.88
N ARG A 15 17.53 13.43 -0.30
CA ARG A 15 17.52 12.40 -1.35
C ARG A 15 18.17 11.12 -0.83
N GLY A 16 17.46 10.01 -1.00
CA GLY A 16 17.95 8.70 -0.61
C GLY A 16 17.80 8.38 0.87
N TRP A 17 17.32 9.30 1.70
CA TRP A 17 17.01 9.01 3.10
C TRP A 17 15.66 8.29 3.21
N ALA A 18 15.57 7.39 4.17
CA ALA A 18 14.36 6.69 4.56
C ALA A 18 14.58 6.09 5.95
N GLN A 19 13.53 5.95 6.74
CA GLN A 19 13.55 5.15 7.97
C GLN A 19 13.49 3.66 7.63
N ALA A 20 13.92 2.81 8.56
CA ALA A 20 13.82 1.37 8.41
C ALA A 20 12.34 0.93 8.47
N PHE A 21 11.97 -0.08 7.68
CA PHE A 21 10.67 -0.74 7.76
C PHE A 21 10.55 -1.50 9.08
N GLY A 22 11.59 -2.24 9.48
CA GLY A 22 11.58 -3.09 10.66
C GLY A 22 11.12 -4.51 10.38
N GLU A 23 10.78 -5.23 11.45
CA GLU A 23 10.37 -6.64 11.40
C GLU A 23 9.13 -6.85 10.50
N HIS A 24 9.17 -7.90 9.70
CA HIS A 24 8.13 -8.15 8.71
C HIS A 24 8.10 -9.60 8.21
N ARG A 25 6.91 -10.02 7.77
CA ARG A 25 6.71 -11.20 6.94
C ARG A 25 6.62 -10.80 5.47
N SER A 26 7.30 -11.55 4.60
CA SER A 26 7.17 -11.38 3.15
C SER A 26 5.97 -12.17 2.63
N LEU A 27 5.12 -11.53 1.84
CA LEU A 27 4.03 -12.12 1.08
C LEU A 27 4.28 -11.93 -0.43
N GLY A 28 3.76 -12.86 -1.24
CA GLY A 28 3.85 -12.84 -2.69
C GLY A 28 4.93 -13.76 -3.28
N ASP A 29 4.92 -13.88 -4.59
CA ASP A 29 5.84 -14.72 -5.36
C ASP A 29 7.04 -13.89 -5.87
N PRO A 30 8.29 -14.23 -5.48
CA PRO A 30 9.48 -13.60 -6.04
C PRO A 30 9.52 -13.59 -7.58
N ALA A 31 8.93 -14.59 -8.25
CA ALA A 31 8.90 -14.70 -9.71
C ALA A 31 7.97 -13.66 -10.36
N ALA A 32 6.93 -13.20 -9.65
CA ALA A 32 6.03 -12.15 -10.12
C ALA A 32 6.62 -10.73 -10.01
N GLY A 33 7.82 -10.60 -9.42
CA GLY A 33 8.55 -9.33 -9.34
C GLY A 33 7.90 -8.27 -8.46
N MET A 34 6.88 -8.62 -7.66
CA MET A 34 6.29 -7.77 -6.63
C MET A 34 6.36 -8.50 -5.29
N ARG A 35 6.94 -7.86 -4.29
CA ARG A 35 7.06 -8.41 -2.94
C ARG A 35 6.34 -7.50 -1.95
N TRP A 36 5.33 -8.05 -1.30
CA TRP A 36 4.57 -7.40 -0.25
C TRP A 36 5.19 -7.73 1.10
N LEU A 37 5.26 -6.76 2.00
CA LEU A 37 5.80 -6.89 3.34
C LEU A 37 4.67 -6.58 4.32
N VAL A 38 4.55 -7.36 5.37
CA VAL A 38 3.53 -7.17 6.39
C VAL A 38 4.21 -7.12 7.74
N GLY A 39 4.07 -6.00 8.44
CA GLY A 39 4.39 -5.84 9.86
C GLY A 39 3.13 -5.52 10.65
N ASP A 40 3.27 -5.32 11.95
CA ASP A 40 2.13 -5.23 12.88
C ASP A 40 1.18 -4.05 12.60
N ASP A 41 1.74 -2.90 12.22
CA ASP A 41 1.02 -1.64 11.97
C ASP A 41 1.30 -1.06 10.57
N GLN A 42 1.80 -1.88 9.66
CA GLN A 42 2.20 -1.42 8.33
C GLN A 42 2.25 -2.52 7.27
N VAL A 43 1.95 -2.12 6.04
CA VAL A 43 2.15 -2.93 4.85
C VAL A 43 3.13 -2.20 3.93
N GLY A 44 4.08 -2.95 3.38
CA GLY A 44 5.10 -2.48 2.47
C GLY A 44 4.97 -3.13 1.09
N LEU A 45 5.31 -2.39 0.05
CA LEU A 45 5.50 -2.92 -1.30
C LEU A 45 6.92 -2.60 -1.77
N ILE A 46 7.71 -3.65 -2.03
CA ILE A 46 8.97 -3.50 -2.75
C ILE A 46 8.65 -3.26 -4.23
N LEU A 47 9.06 -2.10 -4.70
CA LEU A 47 8.84 -1.69 -6.08
C LEU A 47 9.89 -2.32 -7.00
N ASN A 48 9.46 -3.00 -8.06
CA ASN A 48 10.35 -3.36 -9.17
C ASN A 48 10.77 -2.12 -9.97
N PRO A 49 11.81 -2.19 -10.84
CA PRO A 49 12.29 -1.02 -11.58
C PRO A 49 11.23 -0.31 -12.43
N GLY A 50 10.29 -1.05 -13.03
CA GLY A 50 9.19 -0.47 -13.81
C GLY A 50 8.25 0.35 -12.93
N LEU A 51 7.84 -0.23 -11.80
CA LEU A 51 6.94 0.41 -10.85
C LEU A 51 7.62 1.57 -10.10
N LYS A 52 8.94 1.48 -9.86
CA LYS A 52 9.73 2.62 -9.36
C LYS A 52 9.63 3.81 -10.31
N ARG A 53 9.85 3.63 -11.62
CA ARG A 53 9.77 4.74 -12.60
C ARG A 53 8.40 5.41 -12.61
N LEU A 54 7.34 4.64 -12.44
CA LEU A 54 5.97 5.13 -12.40
C LEU A 54 5.63 5.85 -11.09
N LEU A 55 5.88 5.21 -9.95
CA LEU A 55 5.41 5.70 -8.65
C LEU A 55 6.33 6.77 -8.05
N TYR A 56 7.60 6.83 -8.44
CA TYR A 56 8.52 7.83 -7.91
C TYR A 56 8.05 9.27 -8.16
N PRO A 57 7.67 9.67 -9.40
CA PRO A 57 7.10 10.98 -9.66
C PRO A 57 5.82 11.25 -8.87
N LEU A 58 4.94 10.25 -8.76
CA LEU A 58 3.60 10.36 -8.18
C LEU A 58 3.59 10.50 -6.66
N PHE A 59 4.51 9.82 -5.95
CA PHE A 59 4.49 9.76 -4.50
C PHE A 59 5.64 10.49 -3.81
N LEU A 60 6.76 10.76 -4.51
CA LEU A 60 8.03 11.03 -3.82
C LEU A 60 8.72 12.33 -4.20
N TYR A 61 8.44 12.90 -5.37
CA TYR A 61 9.26 13.99 -5.89
C TYR A 61 8.48 15.27 -6.20
N ARG A 62 7.25 15.18 -6.71
CA ARG A 62 6.49 16.38 -7.13
C ARG A 62 5.49 16.79 -6.06
N SER A 63 5.89 17.80 -5.27
CA SER A 63 5.02 18.51 -4.32
C SER A 63 3.92 19.34 -4.99
N GLU A 64 4.06 19.61 -6.30
CA GLU A 64 3.23 20.57 -7.05
C GLU A 64 2.16 19.91 -7.94
N LEU A 65 2.24 18.58 -8.14
CA LEU A 65 1.15 17.86 -8.82
C LEU A 65 0.07 17.52 -7.80
N ALA A 66 -1.19 17.70 -8.19
CA ALA A 66 -2.34 17.22 -7.44
C ALA A 66 -2.09 15.76 -7.02
N ALA A 67 -2.42 15.42 -5.76
CA ALA A 67 -2.24 14.06 -5.29
C ALA A 67 -3.00 13.09 -6.21
N PRO A 68 -2.38 11.98 -6.65
CA PRO A 68 -3.05 11.02 -7.51
C PRO A 68 -4.24 10.43 -6.76
N THR A 69 -5.32 10.14 -7.48
CA THR A 69 -6.39 9.32 -6.91
C THR A 69 -6.00 7.86 -7.05
N ALA A 70 -6.10 7.12 -5.95
CA ALA A 70 -5.88 5.68 -5.94
C ALA A 70 -7.22 4.96 -5.72
N MET A 71 -7.38 3.79 -6.35
CA MET A 71 -8.53 2.92 -6.16
C MET A 71 -8.05 1.52 -5.80
N LEU A 72 -8.39 1.07 -4.60
CA LEU A 72 -8.20 -0.31 -4.17
C LEU A 72 -9.36 -1.14 -4.68
N ARG A 73 -9.05 -2.13 -5.52
CA ARG A 73 -9.99 -3.08 -6.11
C ARG A 73 -9.64 -4.49 -5.67
N PRO A 74 -10.57 -5.46 -5.79
CA PRO A 74 -10.29 -6.86 -5.47
C PRO A 74 -9.12 -7.47 -6.26
N ASP A 75 -8.91 -7.00 -7.50
CA ASP A 75 -7.84 -7.46 -8.40
C ASP A 75 -6.51 -6.69 -8.23
N GLY A 76 -6.52 -5.52 -7.58
CA GLY A 76 -5.31 -4.76 -7.35
C GLY A 76 -5.50 -3.30 -6.93
N LEU A 77 -4.38 -2.60 -6.79
CA LEU A 77 -4.35 -1.16 -6.55
C LEU A 77 -4.20 -0.43 -7.88
N VAL A 78 -5.20 0.37 -8.25
CA VAL A 78 -5.14 1.26 -9.41
C VAL A 78 -4.67 2.63 -8.97
N ILE A 79 -3.67 3.17 -9.63
CA ILE A 79 -3.18 4.54 -9.42
C ILE A 79 -3.16 5.22 -10.78
N ASP A 80 -3.97 6.26 -10.92
CA ASP A 80 -4.29 6.90 -12.21
C ASP A 80 -4.69 5.85 -13.28
N THR A 81 -3.78 5.46 -14.16
CA THR A 81 -4.02 4.49 -15.25
C THR A 81 -3.31 3.14 -15.04
N THR A 82 -2.57 2.96 -13.95
CA THR A 82 -1.76 1.76 -13.72
C THR A 82 -2.38 0.85 -12.68
N LEU A 83 -2.64 -0.40 -13.06
CA LEU A 83 -2.99 -1.48 -12.15
C LEU A 83 -1.73 -2.13 -11.56
N ILE A 84 -1.70 -2.20 -10.24
CA ILE A 84 -0.70 -2.94 -9.46
C ILE A 84 -1.40 -4.17 -8.89
N PRO A 85 -1.16 -5.37 -9.45
CA PRO A 85 -1.83 -6.58 -9.01
C PRO A 85 -1.53 -6.92 -7.55
N LEU A 86 -2.57 -7.28 -6.79
CA LEU A 86 -2.45 -7.77 -5.41
C LEU A 86 -2.44 -9.30 -5.40
N VAL A 87 -1.45 -9.90 -6.06
CA VAL A 87 -1.33 -11.37 -6.18
C VAL A 87 -0.45 -11.93 -5.06
N GLY A 88 -0.91 -12.98 -4.40
CA GLY A 88 -0.16 -13.71 -3.39
C GLY A 88 -0.97 -14.85 -2.76
N ALA A 89 -0.28 -15.81 -2.14
CA ALA A 89 -0.92 -16.86 -1.34
C ALA A 89 -1.58 -16.27 -0.08
N ALA A 90 -2.58 -16.98 0.47
CA ALA A 90 -3.28 -16.55 1.69
C ALA A 90 -2.36 -16.55 2.93
N PRO A 91 -2.47 -15.57 3.85
CA PRO A 91 -3.32 -14.37 3.75
C PRO A 91 -2.82 -13.44 2.65
N THR A 92 -3.76 -12.95 1.82
CA THR A 92 -3.40 -12.14 0.65
C THR A 92 -2.95 -10.75 1.10
N PRO A 93 -2.06 -10.07 0.34
CA PRO A 93 -1.72 -8.67 0.60
C PRO A 93 -2.95 -7.76 0.69
N LEU A 94 -3.99 -8.03 -0.12
CA LEU A 94 -5.26 -7.31 -0.07
C LEU A 94 -5.93 -7.39 1.30
N SER A 95 -6.02 -8.57 1.91
CA SER A 95 -6.65 -8.72 3.23
C SER A 95 -5.96 -7.88 4.31
N GLN A 96 -4.62 -7.82 4.28
CA GLN A 96 -3.82 -7.05 5.25
C GLN A 96 -3.95 -5.55 5.03
N ILE A 97 -4.03 -5.11 3.77
CA ILE A 97 -4.28 -3.71 3.41
C ILE A 97 -5.68 -3.28 3.87
N LEU A 98 -6.70 -4.11 3.61
CA LEU A 98 -8.08 -3.85 4.03
C LEU A 98 -8.21 -3.80 5.55
N GLU A 99 -7.53 -4.70 6.28
CA GLU A 99 -7.49 -4.66 7.74
C GLU A 99 -6.90 -3.34 8.24
N LEU A 100 -5.73 -2.93 7.71
CA LEU A 100 -5.08 -1.67 8.08
C LEU A 100 -5.95 -0.44 7.75
N ILE A 101 -6.63 -0.47 6.60
CA ILE A 101 -7.62 0.52 6.15
C ILE A 101 -8.96 0.42 6.90
N GLY A 102 -9.19 -0.62 7.69
CA GLY A 102 -10.34 -0.70 8.59
C GLY A 102 -10.07 -0.05 9.95
N ARG A 103 -8.81 0.04 10.38
CA ARG A 103 -8.44 0.55 11.71
C ARG A 103 -8.79 2.03 11.87
N PRO A 104 -9.27 2.49 13.04
CA PRO A 104 -9.51 3.92 13.27
C PRO A 104 -8.19 4.71 13.28
N GLY A 105 -8.26 6.00 12.93
CA GLY A 105 -7.11 6.92 12.98
C GLY A 105 -6.45 7.19 11.63
N PRO A 106 -5.39 8.03 11.61
CA PRO A 106 -4.70 8.40 10.38
C PRO A 106 -3.92 7.21 9.80
N LEU A 107 -3.79 7.22 8.47
CA LEU A 107 -2.83 6.37 7.77
C LEU A 107 -1.79 7.24 7.09
N HIS A 108 -0.57 6.73 7.04
CA HIS A 108 0.61 7.41 6.59
C HIS A 108 1.28 6.61 5.47
N LEU A 109 1.54 7.27 4.34
CA LEU A 109 2.18 6.72 3.17
C LEU A 109 3.54 7.37 2.97
N TYR A 110 4.61 6.58 3.07
CA TYR A 110 5.99 7.05 2.96
C TYR A 110 6.93 5.94 2.48
N GLN A 111 8.19 6.30 2.19
CA GLN A 111 9.19 5.29 1.83
C GLN A 111 10.00 4.82 3.01
N THR A 112 10.23 3.52 3.08
CA THR A 112 11.19 2.91 4.01
C THR A 112 12.25 2.11 3.26
N TYR A 113 13.23 1.61 4.00
CA TYR A 113 14.20 0.62 3.53
C TYR A 113 14.27 -0.56 4.49
N HIS A 114 14.94 -1.64 4.10
CA HIS A 114 15.29 -2.72 5.02
C HIS A 114 16.68 -3.27 4.66
N LEU A 115 17.46 -3.66 5.68
CA LEU A 115 18.87 -4.04 5.51
C LEU A 115 19.08 -5.36 4.76
N ILE A 116 18.14 -6.29 4.86
CA ILE A 116 18.21 -7.60 4.17
C ILE A 116 17.98 -7.51 2.66
N TYR A 117 17.48 -6.38 2.16
CA TYR A 117 17.23 -6.18 0.74
C TYR A 117 18.38 -5.44 0.07
N PRO A 118 18.63 -5.66 -1.24
CA PRO A 118 19.72 -5.00 -1.95
C PRO A 118 19.70 -3.48 -1.77
N SER A 119 20.89 -2.89 -1.72
CA SER A 119 21.04 -1.44 -1.61
C SER A 119 20.25 -0.71 -2.71
N GLY A 120 19.63 0.41 -2.36
CA GLY A 120 18.73 1.15 -3.26
C GLY A 120 17.32 0.54 -3.40
N THR A 121 17.01 -0.56 -2.72
CA THR A 121 15.64 -1.03 -2.56
C THR A 121 14.87 -0.04 -1.70
N ARG A 122 13.69 0.37 -2.18
CA ARG A 122 12.77 1.23 -1.45
C ARG A 122 11.42 0.54 -1.40
N ILE A 123 10.81 0.64 -0.23
CA ILE A 123 9.53 0.04 0.10
C ILE A 123 8.53 1.17 0.21
N LEU A 124 7.48 1.16 -0.63
CA LEU A 124 6.34 2.04 -0.41
C LEU A 124 5.55 1.49 0.77
N THR A 125 5.45 2.27 1.84
CA THR A 125 4.93 1.82 3.14
C THR A 125 3.66 2.57 3.47
N LEU A 126 2.58 1.82 3.69
CA LEU A 126 1.36 2.31 4.32
C LEU A 126 1.40 1.90 5.79
N SER A 127 1.30 2.85 6.72
CA SER A 127 1.36 2.58 8.15
C SER A 127 0.30 3.34 8.93
N ALA A 128 -0.14 2.77 10.05
CA ALA A 128 -0.91 3.49 11.07
C ALA A 128 -0.03 4.40 11.94
N ARG A 129 1.30 4.29 11.85
CA ARG A 129 2.25 5.12 12.58
C ARG A 129 2.81 6.21 11.66
N ALA A 130 2.88 7.44 12.20
CA ALA A 130 3.52 8.54 11.48
C ALA A 130 5.03 8.27 11.31
N PRO A 131 5.63 8.71 10.18
CA PRO A 131 7.06 8.58 9.99
C PRO A 131 7.84 9.55 10.89
N LEU A 132 9.15 9.34 11.04
CA LEU A 132 10.03 10.20 11.82
C LEU A 132 10.06 11.62 11.25
N PRO A 133 9.57 12.65 11.97
CA PRO A 133 9.36 13.98 11.41
C PRO A 133 10.65 14.67 10.95
N ILE A 134 11.81 14.31 11.52
CA ILE A 134 13.11 14.84 11.08
C ILE A 134 13.54 14.33 9.70
N LEU A 135 13.01 13.19 9.25
CA LEU A 135 13.37 12.57 7.98
C LEU A 135 12.42 12.94 6.85
N TYR A 136 11.17 13.34 7.16
CA TYR A 136 10.10 13.48 6.18
C TYR A 136 9.37 14.81 6.29
N ARG A 137 9.03 15.36 5.12
CA ARG A 137 8.02 16.42 4.98
C ARG A 137 6.68 15.82 4.56
N GLU A 138 5.62 16.43 5.05
CA GLU A 138 4.26 16.13 4.60
C GLU A 138 4.01 16.72 3.21
N LEU A 139 3.25 15.99 2.40
CA LEU A 139 2.77 16.40 1.08
C LEU A 139 1.24 16.42 1.09
N ALA A 140 0.63 16.95 0.02
CA ALA A 140 -0.82 16.81 -0.17
C ALA A 140 -1.25 15.33 -0.06
N PRO A 141 -2.29 15.04 0.74
CA PRO A 141 -2.70 13.68 1.06
C PRO A 141 -3.33 12.99 -0.16
N VAL A 142 -3.32 11.67 -0.15
CA VAL A 142 -3.85 10.83 -1.23
C VAL A 142 -5.26 10.38 -0.87
N ARG A 143 -6.18 10.56 -1.82
CA ARG A 143 -7.54 10.03 -1.73
C ARG A 143 -7.54 8.58 -2.22
N LEU A 144 -7.89 7.65 -1.34
CA LEU A 144 -8.07 6.24 -1.66
C LEU A 144 -9.55 5.91 -1.74
N LEU A 145 -10.00 5.48 -2.91
CA LEU A 145 -11.30 4.86 -3.13
C LEU A 145 -11.18 3.36 -2.93
N ILE A 146 -12.17 2.73 -2.32
CA ILE A 146 -12.16 1.30 -2.03
C ILE A 146 -13.40 0.71 -2.70
N GLU A 147 -13.19 -0.10 -3.72
CA GLU A 147 -14.24 -0.90 -4.33
C GLU A 147 -14.48 -2.11 -3.41
N GLU A 148 -15.63 -2.13 -2.75
CA GLU A 148 -16.02 -3.34 -2.02
C GLU A 148 -16.13 -4.49 -3.02
N PRO A 149 -15.61 -5.69 -2.67
CA PRO A 149 -15.88 -6.86 -3.46
C PRO A 149 -17.41 -7.02 -3.49
N THR A 150 -18.00 -7.06 -4.69
CA THR A 150 -19.40 -7.45 -4.88
C THR A 150 -19.54 -8.90 -4.44
N GLY A 151 -19.70 -9.11 -3.14
CA GLY A 151 -20.15 -10.36 -2.59
C GLY A 151 -21.65 -10.39 -2.77
N ASP A 152 -22.13 -11.23 -3.69
CA ASP A 152 -23.44 -11.82 -3.44
C ASP A 152 -23.34 -12.50 -2.06
N PRO A 153 -24.31 -12.29 -1.15
CA PRO A 153 -24.32 -13.02 0.10
C PRO A 153 -24.27 -14.53 -0.22
N PRO A 154 -23.50 -15.34 0.54
CA PRO A 154 -23.53 -16.79 0.34
C PRO A 154 -24.99 -17.22 0.42
N ALA A 155 -25.45 -17.93 -0.61
CA ALA A 155 -26.80 -18.49 -0.64
C ALA A 155 -27.07 -19.17 0.71
N PRO A 156 -28.23 -18.94 1.34
CA PRO A 156 -28.55 -19.61 2.60
C PRO A 156 -28.36 -21.11 2.39
N PRO A 157 -27.84 -21.85 3.39
CA PRO A 157 -27.75 -23.30 3.27
C PRO A 157 -29.13 -23.80 2.90
N ASP A 158 -29.22 -24.61 1.84
CA ASP A 158 -30.44 -25.31 1.46
C ASP A 158 -30.97 -26.00 2.73
N SER A 159 -31.98 -25.40 3.35
CA SER A 159 -32.79 -26.05 4.35
C SER A 159 -33.63 -27.06 3.59
N GLY A 160 -32.97 -28.18 3.25
CA GLY A 160 -33.57 -29.39 2.74
C GLY A 160 -34.59 -29.88 3.75
N LEU A 161 -35.83 -29.47 3.55
CA LEU A 161 -37.04 -30.07 4.09
C LEU A 161 -37.82 -30.65 2.92
N ASN A 162 -37.45 -31.88 2.54
CA ASN A 162 -38.33 -33.04 2.29
C ASN A 162 -37.58 -34.14 1.56
#